data_AF-A0A920W2S0-F1
#
_entry.id   AF-A0A920W2S0-F1
#
_cell.length_a   1.000
_cell.length_b   1.000
_cell.length_c   1.000
_cell.angle_alpha   90.00
_cell.angle_beta   90.00
_cell.angle_gamma   90.00
#
_symmetry.space_group_name_H-M   'P 1'
#
loop_
_entity.id
_entity.type
_entity.pdbx_description
1 polymer ?
#
loop_
_entity_poly.entity_id
_entity_poly.type
_entity_poly.pdbx_seq_one_letter_code
_entity_poly.pdbx_strand_id
1 'polypeptide(L)'
;MGKHPEPFKENEVITITNHEYFSKLARQITKYINEITDEGNVFRVDLDLRPDGPGGEIASSLASCETYYHLGEKFGERQAMIKARVSAEVKRWEDNFFP
;
A
#
# COMPACT_ATOMS: atom_id res chain seq x y z
N MET A 1 -24.34 16.73 46.64
CA MET A 1 -22.94 16.83 46.17
C MET A 1 -22.72 15.77 45.08
N GLY A 2 -23.32 15.94 43.90
CA GLY A 2 -23.17 15.01 42.78
C GLY A 2 -21.90 15.37 42.01
N LYS A 3 -20.98 14.42 41.87
CA LYS A 3 -19.80 14.61 41.02
C LYS A 3 -20.28 14.79 39.59
N HIS A 4 -20.06 15.97 39.01
CA HIS A 4 -20.17 16.16 37.57
C HIS A 4 -19.23 15.15 36.89
N PRO A 5 -19.68 14.43 35.85
CA PRO A 5 -18.77 13.64 35.04
C PRO A 5 -17.78 14.59 34.36
N GLU A 6 -16.49 14.25 34.47
CA GLU A 6 -15.39 14.93 33.78
C GLU A 6 -15.72 15.01 32.27
N PRO A 7 -15.40 16.13 31.59
CA PRO A 7 -15.65 16.23 30.16
C PRO A 7 -14.92 15.11 29.41
N PHE A 8 -15.60 14.51 28.43
CA PHE A 8 -14.99 13.55 27.51
C PHE A 8 -13.74 14.20 26.89
N LYS A 9 -12.57 13.54 27.03
CA LYS A 9 -11.35 13.96 26.34
C LYS A 9 -11.63 13.97 24.85
N GLU A 10 -11.52 15.15 24.24
CA GLU A 10 -11.59 15.35 22.80
C GLU A 10 -10.58 14.41 22.14
N ASN A 11 -11.03 13.61 21.17
CA ASN A 11 -10.17 12.64 20.49
C ASN A 11 -8.98 13.39 19.88
N GLU A 12 -7.78 13.17 20.42
CA GLU A 12 -6.56 13.77 19.92
C GLU A 12 -6.37 13.31 18.46
N VAL A 13 -6.48 14.24 17.52
CA VAL A 13 -6.36 13.94 16.10
C VAL A 13 -4.89 13.65 15.79
N ILE A 14 -4.54 12.37 15.72
CA ILE A 14 -3.19 11.94 15.34
C ILE A 14 -3.00 12.19 13.85
N THR A 15 -2.16 13.17 13.53
CA THR A 15 -1.77 13.46 12.14
C THR A 15 -0.60 12.57 11.75
N ILE A 16 -0.76 11.80 10.66
CA ILE A 16 0.29 10.96 10.11
C ILE A 16 0.60 11.36 8.67
N THR A 17 1.79 10.99 8.19
CA THR A 17 2.17 11.23 6.81
C THR A 17 1.40 10.31 5.85
N ASN A 18 1.26 10.72 4.58
CA ASN A 18 0.65 9.87 3.56
C ASN A 18 1.38 8.53 3.41
N HIS A 19 2.72 8.55 3.43
CA HIS A 19 3.52 7.34 3.35
C HIS A 19 3.21 6.39 4.52
N GLU A 20 3.14 6.92 5.74
CA GLU A 20 2.79 6.11 6.91
C GLU A 20 1.38 5.54 6.83
N TYR A 21 0.40 6.34 6.39
CA TYR A 21 -0.97 5.89 6.18
C TYR A 21 -1.05 4.74 5.17
N PHE A 22 -0.50 4.92 3.96
CA PHE A 22 -0.56 3.91 2.91
C PHE A 22 0.26 2.66 3.25
N SER A 23 1.38 2.80 3.95
CA SER A 23 2.17 1.66 4.42
C SER A 23 1.45 0.87 5.51
N LYS A 24 0.65 1.50 6.37
CA LYS A 24 -0.22 0.79 7.32
C LYS A 24 -1.38 0.09 6.60
N LEU A 25 -2.04 0.79 5.67
CA LEU A 25 -3.14 0.25 4.89
C LEU A 25 -2.72 -0.96 4.05
N ALA A 26 -1.60 -0.87 3.32
CA ALA A 26 -1.08 -1.97 2.51
C ALA A 26 -0.76 -3.21 3.37
N ARG A 27 -0.16 -3.03 4.55
CA ARG A 27 0.10 -4.12 5.49
C ARG A 27 -1.19 -4.79 5.98
N GLN A 28 -2.21 -4.01 6.29
CA GLN A 28 -3.51 -4.54 6.73
C GLN A 28 -4.20 -5.33 5.60
N ILE A 29 -4.25 -4.77 4.39
CA ILE A 29 -4.84 -5.46 3.23
C ILE A 29 -4.10 -6.78 2.95
N THR A 30 -2.78 -6.75 2.91
CA THR A 30 -1.96 -7.96 2.71
C THR A 30 -2.24 -9.00 3.79
N LYS A 31 -2.35 -8.58 5.06
CA LYS A 31 -2.70 -9.47 6.15
C LYS A 31 -4.06 -10.12 5.90
N TYR A 32 -5.11 -9.33 5.68
CA TYR A 32 -6.47 -9.86 5.55
C TYR A 32 -6.66 -10.79 4.35
N ILE A 33 -5.98 -10.53 3.24
CA ILE A 33 -6.06 -11.40 2.06
C ILE A 33 -5.32 -12.72 2.29
N ASN A 34 -4.16 -12.66 2.98
CA ASN A 34 -3.24 -13.79 3.15
C ASN A 34 -3.51 -14.62 4.43
N GLU A 35 -4.27 -14.09 5.39
CA GLU A 35 -4.62 -14.74 6.64
C GLU A 35 -5.43 -16.02 6.38
N ILE A 36 -5.00 -17.12 6.99
CA ILE A 36 -5.68 -18.42 6.91
C ILE A 36 -6.65 -18.47 8.08
N THR A 37 -7.93 -18.49 7.76
CA THR A 37 -9.03 -18.69 8.71
C THR A 37 -9.53 -20.14 8.66
N ASP A 38 -10.54 -20.48 9.46
CA ASP A 38 -11.18 -21.80 9.41
C ASP A 38 -11.80 -22.11 8.03
N GLU A 39 -12.11 -21.07 7.24
CA GLU A 39 -12.62 -21.17 5.86
C GLU A 39 -11.49 -21.19 4.82
N GLY A 40 -10.23 -21.11 5.24
CA GLY A 40 -9.05 -20.93 4.37
C GLY A 40 -8.65 -19.46 4.24
N ASN A 41 -7.83 -19.16 3.21
CA ASN A 41 -7.45 -17.79 2.84
C ASN A 41 -8.06 -17.39 1.50
N VAL A 42 -8.15 -16.09 1.24
CA VAL A 42 -8.68 -15.60 -0.05
C VAL A 42 -7.66 -15.85 -1.15
N PHE A 43 -6.43 -15.33 -0.98
CA PHE A 43 -5.30 -15.55 -1.88
C PHE A 43 -3.99 -15.47 -1.12
N ARG A 44 -2.92 -16.06 -1.68
CA ARG A 44 -1.56 -15.75 -1.23
C ARG A 44 -1.10 -14.45 -1.88
N VAL A 45 -0.62 -13.52 -1.06
CA VAL A 45 -0.08 -12.25 -1.53
C VAL A 45 1.44 -12.34 -1.57
N ASP A 46 2.02 -12.07 -2.74
CA ASP A 46 3.45 -11.96 -2.96
C ASP A 46 3.80 -10.50 -3.27
N LEU A 47 4.76 -9.95 -2.52
CA LEU A 47 5.19 -8.56 -2.61
C LEU A 47 6.63 -8.42 -3.13
N ASP A 48 7.26 -9.51 -3.59
CA ASP A 48 8.68 -9.52 -3.98
C ASP A 48 8.94 -8.84 -5.33
N LEU A 49 7.89 -8.57 -6.10
CA LEU A 49 7.95 -7.79 -7.34
C LEU A 49 7.93 -6.27 -7.12
N ARG A 50 7.76 -5.78 -5.88
CA ARG A 50 7.81 -4.35 -5.58
C ARG A 50 9.23 -3.80 -5.77
N PRO A 51 9.41 -2.48 -5.98
CA PRO A 51 10.74 -1.87 -6.02
C PRO A 51 11.60 -2.32 -4.83
N ASP A 52 12.82 -2.75 -5.09
CA ASP A 52 13.77 -3.30 -4.12
C ASP A 52 13.34 -4.59 -3.39
N GLY A 53 12.29 -5.24 -3.89
CA GLY A 53 11.82 -6.54 -3.41
C GLY A 53 11.59 -6.55 -1.89
N PRO A 54 12.03 -7.59 -1.16
CA PRO A 54 11.87 -7.70 0.30
C PRO A 54 12.42 -6.51 1.10
N GLY A 55 13.44 -5.82 0.60
CA GLY A 55 14.07 -4.67 1.26
C GLY A 55 13.38 -3.33 0.98
N GLY A 56 12.47 -3.29 0.01
CA GLY A 56 11.78 -2.07 -0.38
C GLY A 56 10.53 -1.77 0.43
N GLU A 57 10.11 -0.50 0.36
CA GLU A 57 8.88 -0.01 0.97
C GLU A 57 7.65 -0.74 0.40
N ILE A 58 6.68 -1.05 1.27
CA ILE A 58 5.44 -1.73 0.88
C ILE A 58 4.50 -0.82 0.08
N ALA A 59 4.64 0.50 0.26
CA ALA A 59 3.87 1.51 -0.45
C ALA A 59 4.80 2.64 -0.90
N SER A 60 4.93 2.80 -2.21
CA SER A 60 5.76 3.83 -2.83
C SER A 60 4.89 4.88 -3.51
N SER A 61 5.35 6.13 -3.52
CA SER A 61 4.71 7.17 -4.34
C SER A 61 4.92 6.86 -5.82
N LEU A 62 4.03 7.37 -6.67
CA LEU A 62 4.13 7.16 -8.11
C LEU A 62 5.45 7.69 -8.68
N ALA A 63 5.88 8.89 -8.26
CA ALA A 63 7.14 9.48 -8.67
C ALA A 63 8.37 8.63 -8.26
N SER A 64 8.31 7.97 -7.09
CA SER A 64 9.37 7.06 -6.65
C SER A 64 9.41 5.81 -7.53
N CYS A 65 8.26 5.20 -7.80
CA CYS A 65 8.16 4.05 -8.71
C CYS A 65 8.66 4.40 -10.12
N GLU A 66 8.26 5.54 -10.66
CA GLU A 66 8.70 6.02 -11.97
C GLU A 66 10.23 6.20 -12.01
N THR A 67 10.79 6.85 -10.99
CA THR A 67 12.25 7.02 -10.87
C THR A 67 12.96 5.66 -10.81
N TYR A 68 12.45 4.73 -10.01
CA TYR A 68 13.01 3.39 -9.86
C TYR A 68 13.06 2.64 -11.19
N TYR A 69 11.94 2.57 -11.90
CA TYR A 69 11.87 1.84 -13.16
C TYR A 69 12.47 2.61 -14.34
N HIS A 70 12.66 3.92 -14.27
CA HIS A 70 13.44 4.64 -15.28
C HIS A 70 14.94 4.38 -15.14
N LEU A 71 15.48 4.46 -13.91
CA LEU A 71 16.91 4.35 -13.65
C LEU A 71 17.41 2.89 -13.51
N GLY A 72 16.52 1.94 -13.22
CA GLY A 72 16.89 0.56 -12.92
C GLY A 72 17.29 -0.26 -14.15
N GLU A 73 18.40 -1.00 -14.04
CA GLU A 73 18.90 -1.89 -15.11
C GLU A 73 18.43 -3.34 -14.98
N LYS A 74 17.56 -3.65 -14.01
CA LYS A 74 17.08 -5.01 -13.77
C LYS A 74 16.04 -5.42 -14.81
N PHE A 75 16.53 -5.98 -15.90
CA PHE A 75 15.72 -6.43 -17.04
C PHE A 75 14.53 -7.33 -16.63
N GLY A 76 14.74 -8.24 -15.66
CA GLY A 76 13.67 -9.14 -15.18
C GLY A 76 12.49 -8.41 -14.53
N GLU A 77 12.75 -7.34 -13.78
CA GLU A 77 11.69 -6.53 -13.14
C GLU A 77 10.89 -5.77 -14.21
N ARG A 78 11.56 -5.23 -15.24
CA ARG A 78 10.87 -4.56 -16.38
C ARG A 78 9.99 -5.53 -17.16
N GLN A 79 10.41 -6.78 -17.34
CA GLN A 79 9.58 -7.79 -18.00
C GLN A 79 8.33 -8.11 -17.19
N ALA A 80 8.43 -8.20 -15.87
CA ALA A 80 7.27 -8.39 -14.99
C ALA A 80 6.29 -7.21 -15.10
N MET A 81 6.79 -5.98 -15.21
CA MET A 81 5.97 -4.77 -15.34
C MET A 81 5.08 -4.74 -16.58
N ILE A 82 5.42 -5.46 -17.66
CA ILE A 82 4.57 -5.57 -18.85
C ILE A 82 3.19 -6.18 -18.51
N LYS A 83 3.14 -7.03 -17.47
CA LYS A 83 1.90 -7.66 -16.99
C LYS A 83 1.20 -6.89 -15.87
N ALA A 84 1.82 -5.86 -15.30
CA ALA A 84 1.25 -5.10 -14.21
C ALA A 84 0.00 -4.33 -14.68
N ARG A 85 -1.07 -4.32 -13.88
CA ARG A 85 -2.31 -3.58 -14.16
C ARG A 85 -2.86 -3.00 -12.87
N VAL A 86 -3.57 -1.88 -12.98
CA VAL A 86 -4.31 -1.31 -11.85
C VAL A 86 -5.50 -2.22 -11.54
N SER A 87 -5.57 -2.74 -10.31
CA SER A 87 -6.63 -3.67 -9.88
C SER A 87 -7.82 -2.96 -9.21
N ALA A 88 -7.57 -1.83 -8.55
CA ALA A 88 -8.59 -1.02 -7.90
C ALA A 88 -8.70 0.32 -8.63
N GLU A 89 -9.89 0.59 -9.21
CA GLU A 89 -10.15 1.79 -9.97
C GLU A 89 -10.00 3.04 -9.10
N VAL A 90 -9.31 4.04 -9.64
CA VAL A 90 -9.26 5.39 -9.09
C VAL A 90 -9.44 6.32 -10.29
N LYS A 91 -10.43 7.22 -10.25
CA LYS A 91 -10.86 8.09 -11.36
C LYS A 91 -9.80 9.04 -11.97
N ARG A 92 -8.54 8.98 -11.49
CA ARG A 92 -7.42 9.88 -11.84
C ARG A 92 -6.38 9.22 -12.76
N TRP A 93 -6.49 7.92 -13.03
CA TRP A 93 -5.38 7.12 -13.59
C TRP A 93 -5.39 6.95 -15.11
N GLU A 94 -6.44 7.40 -15.80
CA GLU A 94 -6.60 7.19 -17.24
C GLU A 94 -5.55 7.93 -18.10
N ASP A 95 -4.90 8.98 -17.56
CA ASP A 95 -4.06 9.87 -18.38
C ASP A 95 -2.54 9.59 -18.31
N ASN A 96 -2.03 8.83 -17.33
CA ASN A 96 -0.58 8.86 -17.00
C ASN A 96 0.13 7.51 -16.85
N PHE A 97 -0.57 6.37 -16.82
CA PHE A 97 0.05 5.10 -16.40
C PHE A 97 0.28 4.08 -17.52
N PHE A 98 -0.45 4.18 -18.63
CA PHE A 98 -0.23 3.36 -19.83
C PHE A 98 -0.45 4.22 -21.09
N PRO A 99 0.57 4.44 -21.94
CA PRO A 99 0.37 4.97 -23.28
C PRO A 99 -0.31 3.95 -24.22
#